data_AF-A0A381T2K5-F1
#
_entry.id   AF-A0A381T2K5-F1
#
_cell.length_a   1.000
_cell.length_b   1.000
_cell.length_c   1.000
_cell.angle_alpha   90.00
_cell.angle_beta   90.00
_cell.angle_gamma   90.00
#
_symmetry.space_group_name_H-M   'P 1'
#
loop_
_entity.id
_entity.type
_entity.pdbx_description
1 polymer ?
#
loop_
_entity_poly.entity_id
_entity_poly.type
_entity_poly.pdbx_seq_one_letter_code
_entity_poly.pdbx_strand_id
1 'polypeptide(L)'
;MVNKDELLGNIVNFGFSFSKHFLCEGDKIAVAILGRLNENIRTEVTIPQPLGFHARPSTYITLIARQHDGDLHMLVDGDKYNAKSVMSLLQAGGVIADKGYETVQFVGSKQAIDDIKILAQHNYCEEGEFPRKLSYLRSDGV
;
A
#
# COMPACT_ATOMS: atom_id res chain seq x y z
N MET A 1 5.20 -4.64 -59.56
CA MET A 1 5.89 -5.78 -58.91
C MET A 1 5.99 -5.44 -57.43
N VAL A 2 5.55 -6.31 -56.51
CA VAL A 2 5.54 -6.01 -55.05
C VAL A 2 6.93 -6.20 -54.47
N ASN A 3 7.38 -5.28 -53.61
CA ASN A 3 8.64 -5.42 -52.88
C ASN A 3 8.48 -6.49 -51.79
N LYS A 4 9.22 -7.60 -51.91
CA LYS A 4 9.12 -8.75 -51.02
C LYS A 4 9.65 -8.44 -49.61
N ASP A 5 10.68 -7.62 -49.50
CA ASP A 5 11.29 -7.27 -48.21
C ASP A 5 10.36 -6.36 -47.41
N GLU A 6 9.72 -5.40 -48.09
CA GLU A 6 8.71 -4.53 -47.49
C GLU A 6 7.47 -5.33 -47.06
N LEU A 7 7.01 -6.26 -47.90
CA LEU A 7 5.88 -7.13 -47.56
C LEU A 7 6.19 -8.02 -46.35
N LEU A 8 7.38 -8.63 -46.30
CA LEU A 8 7.82 -9.43 -45.16
C LEU A 8 7.92 -8.59 -43.89
N GLY A 9 8.51 -7.39 -43.99
CA GLY A 9 8.60 -6.43 -42.87
C GLY A 9 7.21 -6.08 -42.32
N ASN A 10 6.25 -5.81 -43.19
CA ASN A 10 4.88 -5.49 -42.77
C ASN A 10 4.18 -6.68 -42.08
N ILE A 11 4.31 -7.90 -42.61
CA ILE A 11 3.74 -9.10 -42.00
C ILE A 11 4.34 -9.37 -40.62
N VAL A 12 5.67 -9.30 -40.53
CA VAL A 12 6.41 -9.56 -39.28
C VAL A 12 6.10 -8.49 -38.23
N ASN A 13 6.13 -7.21 -38.60
CA ASN A 13 5.83 -6.11 -37.69
C ASN A 13 4.38 -6.13 -37.23
N PHE A 14 3.44 -6.50 -38.11
CA PHE A 14 2.05 -6.71 -37.73
C PHE A 14 1.97 -7.79 -36.63
N GLY A 15 2.58 -8.97 -36.86
CA GLY A 15 2.60 -10.06 -35.89
C GLY A 15 3.20 -9.65 -34.54
N PHE A 16 4.34 -8.97 -34.53
CA PHE A 16 4.98 -8.51 -33.30
C PHE A 16 4.19 -7.42 -32.57
N SER A 17 3.57 -6.49 -33.30
CA SER A 17 2.78 -5.41 -32.71
C SER A 17 1.58 -5.97 -31.93
N PHE A 18 0.83 -6.89 -32.53
CA PHE A 18 -0.28 -7.55 -31.84
C PHE A 18 0.19 -8.46 -30.71
N SER A 19 1.28 -9.22 -30.90
CA SER A 19 1.84 -10.05 -29.83
C SER A 19 2.23 -9.21 -28.62
N LYS A 20 2.94 -8.10 -28.82
CA LYS A 20 3.28 -7.15 -27.76
C LYS A 20 2.03 -6.58 -27.10
N HIS A 21 1.06 -6.14 -27.90
CA HIS A 21 -0.18 -5.58 -27.38
C HIS A 21 -0.90 -6.57 -26.45
N PHE A 22 -1.13 -7.81 -26.90
CA PHE A 22 -1.81 -8.82 -26.10
C PHE A 22 -1.01 -9.26 -24.87
N LEU A 23 0.32 -9.31 -24.94
CA LEU A 23 1.16 -9.57 -23.76
C LEU A 23 1.03 -8.45 -22.72
N CYS A 24 1.09 -7.18 -23.15
CA CYS A 24 0.94 -6.05 -22.24
C CYS A 24 -0.46 -5.93 -21.64
N GLU A 25 -1.52 -6.15 -22.42
CA GLU A 25 -2.88 -6.14 -21.88
C GLU A 25 -3.15 -7.37 -20.99
N GLY A 26 -2.60 -8.53 -21.35
CA GLY A 26 -2.65 -9.74 -20.55
C GLY A 26 -1.99 -9.56 -19.18
N ASP A 27 -0.83 -8.92 -19.13
CA ASP A 27 -0.12 -8.60 -17.89
C ASP A 27 -0.97 -7.73 -16.95
N LYS A 28 -1.57 -6.65 -17.47
CA LYS A 28 -2.48 -5.79 -16.69
C LYS A 28 -3.66 -6.57 -16.10
N ILE A 29 -4.27 -7.46 -16.90
CA ILE A 29 -5.40 -8.29 -16.45
C ILE A 29 -4.93 -9.30 -15.39
N ALA A 30 -3.79 -9.95 -15.61
CA ALA A 30 -3.23 -10.91 -14.66
C ALA A 30 -2.95 -10.25 -13.30
N VAL A 31 -2.31 -9.07 -13.30
CA VAL A 31 -2.08 -8.26 -12.09
C VAL A 31 -3.41 -7.91 -11.41
N ALA A 32 -4.43 -7.49 -12.17
CA ALA A 32 -5.74 -7.16 -11.61
C ALA A 32 -6.46 -8.37 -11.00
N ILE A 33 -6.36 -9.55 -11.62
CA ILE A 33 -6.95 -10.79 -11.08
C ILE A 33 -6.22 -11.23 -9.81
N LEU A 34 -4.88 -11.24 -9.84
CA LEU A 34 -4.06 -11.60 -8.68
C LEU A 34 -4.34 -10.65 -7.51
N GLY A 35 -4.49 -9.35 -7.77
CA GLY A 35 -4.86 -8.36 -6.76
C GLY A 35 -6.22 -8.63 -6.11
N ARG A 36 -7.18 -9.25 -6.82
CA ARG A 36 -8.49 -9.65 -6.26
C ARG A 36 -8.43 -10.93 -5.43
N LEU A 37 -7.43 -11.77 -5.65
CA LEU A 37 -7.22 -13.01 -4.91
C LEU A 37 -6.43 -12.79 -3.61
N ASN A 38 -5.77 -11.63 -3.47
CA ASN A 38 -5.17 -11.25 -2.20
C ASN A 38 -6.28 -10.95 -1.18
N GLU A 39 -6.40 -11.84 -0.19
CA GLU A 39 -7.30 -11.66 0.93
C GLU A 39 -6.90 -10.42 1.71
N ASN A 40 -7.78 -9.41 1.71
CA ASN A 40 -7.63 -8.23 2.53
C ASN A 40 -8.04 -8.58 3.96
N ILE A 41 -7.06 -8.62 4.85
CA ILE A 41 -7.25 -8.92 6.28
C ILE A 41 -7.57 -7.63 7.00
N ARG A 42 -8.49 -7.70 7.98
CA ARG A 42 -8.78 -6.61 8.90
C ARG A 42 -8.10 -6.84 10.24
N THR A 43 -7.61 -5.77 10.84
CA THR A 43 -7.15 -5.78 12.23
C THR A 43 -7.61 -4.51 12.92
N GLU A 44 -7.89 -4.60 14.20
CA GLU A 44 -8.06 -3.45 15.08
C GLU A 44 -6.76 -3.24 15.87
N VAL A 45 -6.32 -1.99 16.01
CA VAL A 45 -5.11 -1.62 16.75
C VAL A 45 -5.37 -0.39 17.61
N THR A 46 -4.59 -0.24 18.67
CA THR A 46 -4.63 0.95 19.53
C THR A 46 -4.12 2.19 18.80
N ILE A 47 -4.64 3.35 19.17
CA ILE A 47 -4.20 4.65 18.65
C ILE A 47 -2.90 5.09 19.34
N PRO A 48 -1.96 5.76 18.62
CA PRO A 48 -0.72 6.23 19.21
C PRO A 48 -0.96 7.16 20.39
N GLN A 49 -0.20 6.98 21.46
CA GLN A 49 -0.22 7.85 22.63
C GLN A 49 1.06 8.71 22.68
N PRO A 50 0.98 9.97 23.14
CA PRO A 50 -0.22 10.63 23.69
C PRO A 50 -1.02 11.44 22.66
N LEU A 51 -0.50 11.65 21.45
CA LEU A 51 -1.03 12.64 20.50
C LEU A 51 -1.89 12.06 19.36
N GLY A 52 -2.08 10.74 19.29
CA GLY A 52 -2.80 10.11 18.18
C GLY A 52 -2.04 10.13 16.86
N PHE A 53 -2.76 10.05 15.73
CA PHE A 53 -2.16 9.98 14.40
C PHE A 53 -1.69 11.36 13.87
N HIS A 54 -0.57 11.87 14.40
CA HIS A 54 0.14 13.02 13.83
C HIS A 54 1.18 12.58 12.79
N ALA A 55 2.13 13.46 12.45
CA ALA A 55 3.08 13.25 11.34
C ALA A 55 3.91 11.97 11.48
N ARG A 56 4.42 11.64 12.68
CA ARG A 56 5.32 10.50 12.90
C ARG A 56 4.64 9.14 12.70
N PRO A 57 3.55 8.79 13.44
CA PRO A 57 2.89 7.50 13.26
C PRO A 57 2.33 7.36 11.85
N SER A 58 1.77 8.45 11.28
CA SER A 58 1.27 8.48 9.91
C SER A 58 2.36 8.24 8.87
N THR A 59 3.59 8.73 9.11
CA THR A 59 4.73 8.49 8.23
C THR A 59 5.14 7.01 8.26
N TYR A 60 5.26 6.40 9.43
CA TYR A 60 5.62 4.98 9.51
C TYR A 60 4.56 4.07 8.89
N ILE A 61 3.28 4.35 9.12
CA ILE A 61 2.18 3.64 8.44
C ILE A 61 2.30 3.81 6.93
N THR A 62 2.62 5.01 6.44
CA THR A 62 2.80 5.26 5.00
C THR A 62 3.98 4.51 4.42
N LEU A 63 5.09 4.41 5.16
CA LEU A 63 6.25 3.65 4.73
C LEU A 63 5.94 2.15 4.66
N ILE A 64 5.22 1.58 5.65
CA ILE A 64 4.71 0.21 5.59
C ILE A 64 3.80 0.02 4.37
N ALA A 65 2.86 0.94 4.15
CA ALA A 65 1.91 0.87 3.04
C ALA A 65 2.59 0.89 1.67
N ARG A 66 3.75 1.55 1.55
CA ARG A 66 4.54 1.64 0.31
C ARG A 66 5.51 0.48 0.14
N GLN A 67 5.92 -0.16 1.24
CA GLN A 67 6.82 -1.30 1.21
C GLN A 67 6.16 -2.56 0.64
N HIS A 68 4.86 -2.73 0.90
CA HIS A 68 4.13 -3.94 0.53
C HIS A 68 3.24 -3.72 -0.70
N ASP A 69 3.11 -4.77 -1.50
CA ASP A 69 2.16 -4.80 -2.61
C ASP A 69 0.71 -4.85 -2.10
N GLY A 70 -0.19 -4.28 -2.90
CA GLY A 70 -1.61 -4.17 -2.57
C GLY A 70 -1.97 -2.88 -1.85
N ASP A 71 -3.21 -2.85 -1.37
CA ASP A 71 -3.78 -1.69 -0.72
C ASP A 71 -3.72 -1.83 0.80
N LEU A 72 -3.47 -0.72 1.49
CA LEU A 72 -3.63 -0.60 2.94
C LEU A 72 -4.50 0.63 3.21
N HIS A 73 -5.54 0.45 3.99
CA HIS A 73 -6.47 1.52 4.36
C HIS A 73 -6.73 1.52 5.86
N MET A 74 -6.86 2.72 6.42
CA MET A 74 -7.42 2.95 7.75
C MET A 74 -8.94 3.18 7.61
N LEU A 75 -9.73 2.55 8.48
CA LEU A 75 -11.18 2.63 8.48
C LEU A 75 -11.64 3.45 9.69
N VAL A 76 -12.35 4.54 9.45
CA VAL A 76 -12.92 5.40 10.49
C VAL A 76 -14.36 5.71 10.08
N ASP A 77 -15.33 5.34 10.90
CA ASP A 77 -16.77 5.60 10.67
C ASP A 77 -17.35 5.10 9.33
N GLY A 78 -16.76 4.06 8.76
CA GLY A 78 -17.15 3.53 7.46
C GLY A 78 -16.41 4.18 6.28
N ASP A 79 -15.70 5.27 6.50
CA ASP A 79 -14.81 5.89 5.50
C ASP A 79 -13.46 5.15 5.42
N LYS A 80 -12.89 5.13 4.21
CA LYS A 80 -11.59 4.53 3.91
C LYS A 80 -10.55 5.61 3.63
N TYR A 81 -9.50 5.63 4.45
CA TYR A 81 -8.35 6.52 4.28
C TYR A 81 -7.18 5.74 3.71
N ASN A 82 -6.57 6.26 2.64
CA ASN A 82 -5.48 5.60 1.95
C ASN A 82 -4.17 5.71 2.75
N ALA A 83 -3.66 4.58 3.24
CA ALA A 83 -2.46 4.57 4.07
C ALA A 83 -1.18 4.93 3.29
N LYS A 84 -1.17 4.93 1.94
CA LYS A 84 -0.01 5.40 1.15
C LYS A 84 0.13 6.93 1.12
N SER A 85 -0.85 7.66 1.67
CA SER A 85 -0.88 9.12 1.76
C SER A 85 -0.85 9.56 3.22
N VAL A 86 0.27 10.18 3.63
CA VAL A 86 0.40 10.79 4.97
C VAL A 86 -0.74 11.78 5.22
N MET A 87 -1.11 12.60 4.23
CA MET A 87 -2.21 13.57 4.36
C MET A 87 -3.56 12.89 4.62
N SER A 88 -3.83 11.74 3.98
CA SER A 88 -5.05 10.98 4.22
C SER A 88 -5.10 10.45 5.65
N LEU A 89 -3.97 10.01 6.21
CA LEU A 89 -3.89 9.53 7.58
C LEU A 89 -4.00 10.65 8.60
N LEU A 90 -3.41 11.82 8.33
CA LEU A 90 -3.57 13.02 9.17
C LEU A 90 -5.03 13.48 9.23
N GLN A 91 -5.73 13.44 8.09
CA GLN A 91 -7.16 13.74 8.05
C GLN A 91 -7.96 12.74 8.91
N ALA A 92 -7.67 11.45 8.80
CA ALA A 92 -8.29 10.42 9.65
C ALA A 92 -7.98 10.66 11.14
N GLY A 93 -6.74 11.05 11.46
CA GLY A 93 -6.30 11.38 12.81
C GLY A 93 -7.11 12.51 13.45
N GLY A 94 -7.47 13.54 12.68
CA GLY A 94 -8.37 14.60 13.15
C GLY A 94 -9.75 14.07 13.52
N VAL A 95 -10.37 13.27 12.65
CA VAL A 95 -11.70 12.66 12.92
C VAL A 95 -11.67 11.75 14.15
N ILE A 96 -10.61 10.93 14.26
CA ILE A 96 -10.38 10.04 15.39
C ILE A 96 -10.28 10.82 16.70
N ALA A 97 -9.51 11.92 16.71
CA ALA A 97 -9.32 12.76 17.88
C ALA A 97 -10.62 13.46 18.29
N ASP A 98 -11.36 14.01 17.33
CA ASP A 98 -12.65 14.69 17.57
C ASP A 98 -13.67 13.75 18.21
N LYS A 99 -13.62 12.45 17.88
CA LYS A 99 -14.52 11.42 18.43
C LYS A 99 -14.01 10.73 19.69
N GLY A 100 -12.75 10.93 20.05
CA GLY A 100 -12.14 10.28 21.21
C GLY A 100 -12.02 8.77 21.07
N TYR A 101 -11.75 8.26 19.87
CA TYR A 101 -11.51 6.83 19.69
C TYR A 101 -10.18 6.40 20.31
N GLU A 102 -10.15 5.20 20.87
CA GLU A 102 -8.94 4.58 21.46
C GLU A 102 -8.31 3.52 20.54
N THR A 103 -9.11 2.98 19.62
CA THR A 103 -8.70 2.00 18.62
C THR A 103 -9.14 2.42 17.21
N VAL A 104 -8.48 1.85 16.20
CA VAL A 104 -8.84 2.03 14.79
C VAL A 104 -8.66 0.73 14.03
N GLN A 105 -9.43 0.55 12.96
CA GLN A 105 -9.30 -0.60 12.07
C GLN A 105 -8.42 -0.31 10.86
N PHE A 106 -7.58 -1.26 10.50
CA PHE A 106 -6.86 -1.29 9.23
C PHE A 106 -7.33 -2.47 8.39
N VAL A 107 -7.32 -2.29 7.08
CA VAL A 107 -7.59 -3.34 6.09
C VAL A 107 -6.54 -3.33 5.00
N GLY A 108 -5.96 -4.48 4.67
CA GLY A 108 -4.98 -4.61 3.60
C GLY A 108 -4.37 -5.99 3.50
N SER A 109 -3.26 -6.10 2.76
CA SER A 109 -2.53 -7.35 2.61
C SER A 109 -2.01 -7.88 3.96
N LYS A 110 -1.90 -9.20 4.08
CA LYS A 110 -1.45 -9.86 5.32
C LYS A 110 -0.13 -9.30 5.85
N GLN A 111 0.85 -9.11 4.98
CA GLN A 111 2.19 -8.62 5.33
C GLN A 111 2.12 -7.20 5.90
N ALA A 112 1.38 -6.29 5.25
CA ALA A 112 1.19 -4.93 5.74
C ALA A 112 0.45 -4.90 7.09
N ILE A 113 -0.57 -5.73 7.26
CA ILE A 113 -1.34 -5.83 8.50
C ILE A 113 -0.48 -6.38 9.65
N ASP A 114 0.37 -7.37 9.39
CA ASP A 114 1.28 -7.92 10.40
C ASP A 114 2.30 -6.87 10.87
N ASP A 115 2.82 -6.04 9.94
CA ASP A 115 3.71 -4.94 10.28
C ASP A 115 3.00 -3.81 11.05
N ILE A 116 1.74 -3.48 10.69
CA ILE A 116 0.92 -2.51 11.44
C ILE A 116 0.68 -2.97 12.87
N LYS A 117 0.44 -4.27 13.11
CA LYS A 117 0.30 -4.81 14.46
C LYS A 117 1.59 -4.63 15.27
N ILE A 118 2.75 -4.91 14.68
CA ILE A 118 4.04 -4.72 15.35
C ILE A 118 4.27 -3.24 15.66
N LEU A 119 3.97 -2.35 14.71
CA LEU A 119 4.10 -0.91 14.89
C LEU A 119 3.21 -0.40 16.04
N ALA A 120 1.95 -0.84 16.10
CA ALA A 120 1.02 -0.48 17.18
C ALA A 120 1.46 -1.02 18.55
N GLN A 121 2.00 -2.25 18.62
CA GLN A 121 2.55 -2.82 19.86
C GLN A 121 3.70 -1.99 20.45
N HIS A 122 4.42 -1.25 19.62
CA HIS A 122 5.53 -0.38 20.02
C HIS A 122 5.10 1.10 20.06
N ASN A 123 3.81 1.36 20.25
CA ASN A 123 3.23 2.71 20.28
C ASN A 123 3.71 3.57 19.10
N TYR A 124 3.74 2.99 17.90
CA TYR A 124 4.14 3.64 16.66
C TYR A 124 5.53 4.29 16.71
N CYS A 125 6.40 3.70 17.54
CA CYS A 125 7.74 4.18 17.80
C CYS A 125 7.77 5.61 18.34
N GLU A 126 6.73 6.09 19.03
CA GLU A 126 6.76 7.39 19.74
C GLU A 126 7.87 7.41 20.79
N GLU A 127 7.99 6.31 21.54
CA GLU A 127 9.00 6.10 22.59
C GLU A 127 9.57 4.67 22.52
N GLY A 128 10.76 4.47 23.10
CA GLY A 128 11.37 3.15 23.22
C GLY A 128 12.20 2.70 22.00
N GLU A 129 12.57 1.42 22.01
CA GLU A 129 13.40 0.83 20.96
C GLU A 129 12.61 0.56 19.68
N PHE A 130 13.23 0.84 18.54
CA PHE A 130 12.65 0.57 17.24
C PHE A 130 12.60 -0.95 16.98
N PRO A 131 11.44 -1.54 16.66
CA PRO A 131 11.30 -2.98 16.50
C PRO A 131 12.15 -3.51 15.35
N ARG A 132 12.98 -4.52 15.62
CA ARG A 132 13.94 -5.10 14.65
C ARG A 132 13.28 -5.52 13.34
N LYS A 133 12.05 -6.04 13.38
CA LYS A 133 11.31 -6.47 12.19
C LYS A 133 10.93 -5.32 11.25
N LEU A 134 10.82 -4.11 11.79
CA LEU A 134 10.47 -2.91 11.02
C LEU A 134 11.70 -2.05 10.71
N SER A 135 12.93 -2.55 10.94
CA SER A 135 14.15 -1.75 10.78
C SER A 135 14.31 -1.09 9.41
N TYR A 136 13.68 -1.65 8.37
CA TYR A 136 13.61 -1.09 7.02
C TYR A 136 12.88 0.27 6.95
N LEU A 137 12.09 0.62 7.97
CA LEU A 137 11.44 1.93 8.10
C LEU A 137 12.39 3.02 8.63
N ARG A 138 13.58 2.64 9.12
CA ARG A 138 14.60 3.62 9.53
C ARG A 138 15.20 4.23 8.27
N SER A 139 15.06 5.53 8.14
CA SER A 139 15.75 6.35 7.14
C SER A 139 17.24 6.51 7.49
N ASP A 140 17.94 5.41 7.78
CA ASP A 140 19.39 5.40 7.88
C ASP A 140 19.93 5.21 6.44
N GLY A 141 19.90 6.29 5.64
CA GLY A 141 20.29 6.23 4.23
C GLY A 141 20.00 7.45 3.36
N VAL A 142 20.16 8.68 3.87
CA VAL A 142 20.69 9.85 3.14
C VAL A 142 21.51 10.68 4.12
#